data_AF-A0A2E3NGT8-F1
#
_entry.id   AF-A0A2E3NGT8-F1
#
_cell.length_a   1.000
_cell.length_b   1.000
_cell.length_c   1.000
_cell.angle_alpha   90.00
_cell.angle_beta   90.00
_cell.angle_gamma   90.00
#
_symmetry.space_group_name_H-M   'P 1'
#
loop_
_entity.id
_entity.type
_entity.pdbx_description
1 polymer ?
#
loop_
_entity_poly.entity_id
_entity_poly.type
_entity_poly.pdbx_seq_one_letter_code
_entity_poly.pdbx_strand_id
1 'polypeptide(L)'
;MLGLRTPLPLPPLIADGNCEPDGLGVHAFDVDRQRCPSLPDFEGVRVLPEFLSEREAASLAEKLEGAPFVPSQSGREKLHYGPRVNFNRGRVNTERFLGLPSWAAPLEVRLRERLPETLPIDDPAHRALDAYTTTDVFVLRYAPQRDSNLDFHLDDVFA
;
A
#
# COMPACT_ATOMS: atom_id res chain seq x y z
N MET A 1 -1.10 14.87 -29.61
CA MET A 1 0.19 14.68 -28.91
C MET A 1 0.16 15.58 -27.68
N LEU A 2 -0.43 15.12 -26.58
CA LEU A 2 -0.53 15.88 -25.34
C LEU A 2 0.78 15.71 -24.59
N GLY A 3 1.56 16.80 -24.49
CA GLY A 3 2.84 16.81 -23.81
C GLY A 3 2.68 16.35 -22.36
N LEU A 4 3.35 15.26 -22.00
CA LEU A 4 3.57 14.88 -20.61
C LEU A 4 4.22 16.09 -19.94
N ARG A 5 3.48 16.76 -19.05
CA ARG A 5 4.06 17.84 -18.25
C ARG A 5 5.21 17.25 -17.46
N THR A 6 6.37 17.91 -17.53
CA THR A 6 7.53 17.61 -16.69
C THR A 6 7.03 17.44 -15.24
N PRO A 7 7.42 16.37 -14.52
CA PRO A 7 7.08 16.23 -13.11
C PRO A 7 7.40 17.54 -12.39
N LEU A 8 6.44 18.07 -11.64
CA LEU A 8 6.71 19.25 -10.82
C LEU A 8 7.89 18.90 -9.90
N PRO A 9 8.90 19.79 -9.77
CA PRO A 9 9.98 19.57 -8.83
C PRO A 9 9.37 19.35 -7.44
N LEU A 10 9.95 18.43 -6.67
CA LEU A 10 9.55 18.23 -5.29
C LEU A 10 9.52 19.60 -4.59
N PRO A 11 8.44 19.95 -3.89
CA PRO A 11 8.39 21.17 -3.13
C PRO A 11 9.65 21.30 -2.26
N PRO A 12 10.26 22.49 -2.13
CA PRO A 12 11.47 22.69 -1.33
C PRO A 12 11.36 22.11 0.10
N LEU A 13 10.14 22.11 0.65
CA LEU A 13 9.79 21.50 1.93
C LEU A 13 10.15 19.99 2.03
N ILE A 14 10.14 19.25 0.93
CA ILE A 14 10.52 17.83 0.87
C ILE A 14 12.02 17.66 0.59
N ALA A 15 12.64 18.63 -0.09
CA ALA A 15 14.04 18.53 -0.54
C ALA A 15 15.06 18.66 0.61
N ASP A 16 14.72 19.43 1.66
CA ASP A 16 15.70 19.84 2.68
C ASP A 16 15.68 19.02 3.97
N GLY A 17 14.79 18.03 4.10
CA GLY A 17 14.79 17.05 5.21
C GLY A 17 14.61 17.61 6.64
N ASN A 18 14.47 18.93 6.80
CA ASN A 18 14.35 19.62 8.07
C ASN A 18 12.96 20.26 8.19
N CYS A 19 12.07 19.59 8.92
CA CYS A 19 10.83 20.17 9.43
C CYS A 19 11.02 20.55 10.91
N GLU A 20 10.64 21.78 11.29
CA GLU A 20 10.11 22.25 12.59
C GLU A 20 9.95 23.81 12.48
N PRO A 21 9.07 24.55 13.21
CA PRO A 21 8.47 24.26 14.53
C PRO A 21 6.95 24.54 14.68
N ASP A 22 6.19 24.69 13.58
CA ASP A 22 4.78 25.15 13.64
C ASP A 22 3.74 24.01 13.42
N GLY A 23 4.14 22.76 13.64
CA GLY A 23 3.21 21.65 13.93
C GLY A 23 2.57 20.92 12.74
N LEU A 24 2.98 21.17 11.51
CA LEU A 24 2.60 20.37 10.34
C LEU A 24 3.83 20.05 9.50
N GLY A 25 4.79 19.35 10.12
CA GLY A 25 5.93 18.80 9.39
C GLY A 25 5.48 17.67 8.48
N VAL A 26 5.92 17.67 7.21
CA VAL A 26 5.92 16.44 6.42
C VAL A 26 7.05 15.60 6.95
N HIS A 27 6.74 14.62 7.78
CA HIS A 27 7.77 13.78 8.35
C HIS A 27 8.23 12.74 7.32
N ALA A 28 9.51 12.80 6.95
CA ALA A 28 10.09 11.80 6.06
C ALA A 28 10.21 10.44 6.78
N PHE A 29 9.80 9.37 6.11
CA PHE A 29 10.05 8.01 6.57
C PHE A 29 11.53 7.67 6.37
N ASP A 30 12.23 7.28 7.44
CA ASP A 30 13.60 6.80 7.38
C ASP A 30 13.57 5.32 6.97
N VAL A 31 13.98 5.05 5.74
CA VAL A 31 13.97 3.71 5.13
C VAL A 31 14.93 2.77 5.86
N ASP A 32 16.11 3.26 6.27
CA ASP A 32 17.11 2.41 6.92
C ASP A 32 16.66 2.00 8.33
N ARG A 33 15.96 2.89 9.04
CA ARG A 33 15.45 2.65 10.39
C ARG A 33 14.01 2.16 10.45
N GLN A 34 13.33 2.11 9.31
CA GLN A 34 11.94 1.71 9.18
C GLN A 34 11.00 2.46 10.16
N ARG A 35 11.19 3.77 10.31
CA ARG A 35 10.35 4.61 11.18
C ARG A 35 10.37 6.06 10.73
N CYS A 36 9.40 6.83 11.19
CA CYS A 36 9.50 8.27 11.16
C CYS A 36 10.46 8.75 12.27
N PRO A 37 11.60 9.42 11.98
CA PRO A 37 12.58 9.79 13.00
C PRO A 37 12.05 10.66 14.13
N SER A 38 11.04 11.49 13.86
CA SER A 38 10.41 12.38 14.85
C SER A 38 9.09 11.87 15.41
N LEU A 39 8.57 10.73 14.96
CA LEU A 39 7.31 10.17 15.43
C LEU A 39 7.49 8.69 15.82
N PRO A 40 7.71 8.39 17.11
CA PRO A 40 7.77 7.04 17.64
C PRO A 40 6.53 6.21 17.32
N ASP A 41 5.36 6.83 17.15
CA ASP A 41 4.09 6.18 16.83
C ASP A 41 4.07 5.47 15.45
N PHE A 42 5.09 5.69 14.62
CA PHE A 42 5.29 4.93 13.38
C PHE A 42 6.09 3.64 13.60
N GLU A 43 6.40 3.28 14.85
CA GLU A 43 6.93 1.97 15.19
C GLU A 43 5.96 0.87 14.74
N GLY A 44 6.40 0.07 13.77
CA GLY A 44 5.59 -0.98 13.15
C GLY A 44 5.34 -0.77 11.66
N VAL A 45 5.52 0.46 11.17
CA VAL A 45 5.50 0.73 9.72
C VAL A 45 6.80 0.21 9.10
N ARG A 46 6.69 -0.43 7.94
CA ARG A 46 7.84 -1.00 7.20
C ARG A 46 7.76 -0.63 5.71
N VAL A 47 8.90 -0.31 5.11
CA VAL A 47 9.07 -0.05 3.67
C VAL A 47 10.15 -0.98 3.13
N LEU A 48 9.77 -1.86 2.21
CA LEU A 48 10.70 -2.73 1.50
C LEU A 48 11.08 -2.09 0.16
N PRO A 49 12.25 -1.44 0.05
CA PRO A 49 12.67 -0.83 -1.21
C PRO A 49 12.90 -1.91 -2.26
N GLU A 50 12.66 -1.56 -3.53
CA GLU A 50 12.87 -2.45 -4.67
C GLU A 50 12.18 -3.82 -4.50
N PHE A 51 10.99 -3.84 -3.87
CA PHE A 51 10.24 -5.07 -3.64
C PHE A 51 9.94 -5.83 -4.94
N LEU A 52 9.64 -5.09 -6.01
CA LEU A 52 9.55 -5.60 -7.37
C LEU A 52 10.66 -4.97 -8.20
N SER A 53 11.30 -5.78 -9.04
CA SER A 53 12.08 -5.25 -10.14
C SER A 53 11.18 -4.53 -11.15
N GLU A 54 11.74 -3.61 -11.94
CA GLU A 54 11.00 -2.90 -12.99
C GLU A 54 10.24 -3.86 -13.93
N ARG A 55 10.86 -4.99 -14.29
CA ARG A 55 10.25 -6.02 -15.13
C ARG A 55 9.04 -6.68 -14.47
N GLU A 56 9.14 -6.99 -13.17
CA GLU A 56 8.04 -7.58 -12.41
C GLU A 56 6.89 -6.61 -12.24
N ALA A 57 7.20 -5.34 -11.94
CA ALA A 57 6.22 -4.27 -11.85
C ALA A 57 5.49 -4.06 -13.20
N ALA A 58 6.23 -4.02 -14.31
CA ALA A 58 5.64 -3.91 -15.65
C ALA A 58 4.75 -5.11 -16.00
N SER A 59 5.19 -6.34 -15.70
CA SER A 59 4.38 -7.55 -15.94
C SER A 59 3.12 -7.58 -15.08
N LEU A 60 3.19 -7.11 -13.83
CA LEU A 60 2.01 -7.00 -12.97
C LEU A 60 1.05 -5.92 -13.47
N ALA A 61 1.57 -4.76 -13.89
CA ALA A 61 0.77 -3.69 -14.47
C ALA A 61 0.02 -4.15 -15.73
N GLU A 62 0.70 -4.84 -16.64
CA GLU A 62 0.09 -5.40 -17.86
C GLU A 62 -1.06 -6.37 -17.55
N LYS A 63 -0.90 -7.24 -16.54
CA LYS A 63 -1.99 -8.13 -16.08
C LYS A 63 -3.19 -7.35 -15.54
N LEU A 64 -2.95 -6.20 -14.91
CA LEU A 64 -3.98 -5.37 -14.30
C LEU A 64 -4.69 -4.46 -15.33
N GLU A 65 -4.10 -4.15 -16.48
CA GLU A 65 -4.73 -3.33 -17.51
C GLU A 65 -6.09 -3.90 -17.95
N GLY A 66 -6.17 -5.21 -18.16
CA GLY A 66 -7.41 -5.90 -18.56
C GLY A 66 -8.37 -6.25 -17.42
N ALA A 67 -8.06 -5.91 -16.17
CA ALA A 67 -8.88 -6.31 -15.04
C ALA A 67 -10.19 -5.49 -14.95
N PRO A 68 -11.28 -6.07 -14.44
CA PRO A 68 -12.59 -5.41 -14.38
C PRO A 68 -12.68 -4.44 -13.20
N PHE A 69 -11.93 -3.34 -13.28
CA PHE A 69 -11.99 -2.27 -12.30
C PHE A 69 -13.40 -1.66 -12.23
N VAL A 70 -13.84 -1.33 -11.01
CA VAL A 70 -15.09 -0.62 -10.77
C VAL A 70 -14.80 0.77 -10.23
N PRO A 71 -15.58 1.81 -10.61
CA PRO A 71 -15.41 3.14 -10.03
C PRO A 71 -15.56 3.11 -8.50
N SER A 72 -14.75 3.91 -7.81
CA SER A 72 -14.88 4.17 -6.38
C SER A 72 -15.21 5.63 -6.10
N GLN A 73 -15.51 5.94 -4.83
CA GLN A 73 -15.61 7.33 -4.37
C GLN A 73 -14.27 8.03 -4.62
N SER A 74 -14.25 9.34 -4.86
CA SER A 74 -13.05 10.16 -5.21
C SER A 74 -12.41 9.91 -6.59
N GLY A 75 -13.20 9.55 -7.61
CA GLY A 75 -12.73 9.52 -9.00
C GLY A 75 -11.81 8.34 -9.38
N ARG A 76 -11.32 7.58 -8.39
CA ARG A 76 -10.51 6.36 -8.52
C ARG A 76 -11.32 5.19 -9.09
N GLU A 77 -10.60 4.15 -9.49
CA GLU A 77 -11.16 2.83 -9.73
C GLU A 77 -10.56 1.83 -8.74
N LYS A 78 -11.30 0.76 -8.43
CA LYS A 78 -10.85 -0.29 -7.53
C LYS A 78 -11.14 -1.68 -8.05
N LEU A 79 -10.32 -2.61 -7.60
CA LEU A 79 -10.49 -4.04 -7.78
C LEU A 79 -10.33 -4.68 -6.40
N HIS A 80 -11.23 -5.61 -6.07
CA HIS A 80 -11.21 -6.29 -4.78
C HIS A 80 -11.43 -7.79 -5.00
N TYR A 81 -10.44 -8.59 -4.58
CA TYR A 81 -10.51 -10.04 -4.52
C TYR A 81 -10.54 -10.44 -3.05
N GLY A 82 -11.72 -10.69 -2.51
CA GLY A 82 -11.88 -11.05 -1.11
C GLY A 82 -13.33 -11.30 -0.77
N PRO A 83 -13.61 -11.90 0.39
CA PRO A 83 -14.96 -12.03 0.88
C PRO A 83 -15.59 -10.64 1.13
N ARG A 84 -16.90 -10.54 0.93
CA ARG A 84 -17.62 -9.29 1.22
C ARG A 84 -17.93 -9.22 2.70
N VAL A 85 -17.32 -8.27 3.40
CA VAL A 85 -17.58 -8.02 4.82
C VAL A 85 -18.62 -6.91 4.98
N ASN A 86 -19.62 -7.15 5.83
CA ASN A 86 -20.54 -6.14 6.31
C ASN A 86 -20.22 -5.88 7.78
N PHE A 87 -19.39 -4.86 8.03
CA PHE A 87 -18.93 -4.49 9.37
C PHE A 87 -20.09 -4.13 10.30
N ASN A 88 -21.07 -3.36 9.81
CA ASN A 88 -22.27 -2.97 10.58
C ASN A 88 -23.07 -4.15 11.12
N ARG A 89 -22.98 -5.32 10.46
CA ARG A 89 -23.70 -6.54 10.85
C ARG A 89 -22.79 -7.65 11.36
N GLY A 90 -21.47 -7.44 11.39
CA GLY A 90 -20.48 -8.48 11.71
C GLY A 90 -20.62 -9.74 10.83
N ARG A 91 -20.96 -9.58 9.54
CA ARG A 91 -21.22 -10.72 8.63
C ARG A 91 -20.23 -10.76 7.48
N VAL A 92 -19.75 -11.96 7.16
CA VAL A 92 -18.89 -12.25 6.01
C VAL A 92 -19.69 -13.05 4.98
N ASN A 93 -19.70 -12.60 3.72
CA ASN A 93 -20.26 -13.33 2.59
C ASN A 93 -19.10 -13.80 1.67
N THR A 94 -18.97 -15.11 1.53
CA THR A 94 -17.95 -15.79 0.71
C THR A 94 -18.49 -16.32 -0.62
N GLU A 95 -19.79 -16.18 -0.92
CA GLU A 95 -20.45 -16.82 -2.08
C GLU A 95 -19.83 -16.42 -3.43
N ARG A 96 -19.26 -15.22 -3.50
CA ARG A 96 -18.61 -14.68 -4.70
C ARG A 96 -17.08 -14.69 -4.62
N PHE A 97 -16.52 -15.24 -3.56
CA PHE A 97 -15.07 -15.32 -3.39
C PHE A 97 -14.55 -16.61 -4.05
N LEU A 98 -13.87 -16.45 -5.19
CA LEU A 98 -13.32 -17.56 -5.97
C LEU A 98 -11.85 -17.84 -5.65
N GLY A 99 -11.34 -17.28 -4.56
CA GLY A 99 -9.92 -17.27 -4.22
C GLY A 99 -9.20 -15.99 -4.65
N LEU A 100 -7.93 -15.92 -4.27
CA LEU A 100 -7.05 -14.81 -4.60
C LEU A 100 -6.51 -14.98 -6.04
N PRO A 101 -6.21 -13.87 -6.73
CA PRO A 101 -5.64 -13.96 -8.07
C PRO A 101 -4.24 -14.59 -8.03
N SER A 102 -3.92 -15.42 -9.02
CA SER A 102 -2.65 -16.17 -9.07
C SER A 102 -1.41 -15.28 -9.07
N TRP A 103 -1.52 -14.03 -9.54
CA TRP A 103 -0.43 -13.07 -9.52
C TRP A 103 -0.12 -12.54 -8.11
N ALA A 104 -1.00 -12.68 -7.12
CA ALA A 104 -0.77 -12.23 -5.75
C ALA A 104 0.11 -13.21 -4.96
N ALA A 105 0.02 -14.50 -5.24
CA ALA A 105 0.81 -15.55 -4.57
C ALA A 105 2.33 -15.28 -4.57
N PRO A 106 2.99 -14.94 -5.71
CA PRO A 106 4.42 -14.63 -5.67
C PRO A 106 4.76 -13.36 -4.89
N LEU A 107 3.83 -12.41 -4.75
CA LEU A 107 4.02 -11.21 -3.91
C LEU A 107 4.00 -11.60 -2.44
N GLU A 108 3.05 -12.45 -2.02
CA GLU A 108 2.99 -12.94 -0.64
C GLU A 108 4.25 -13.72 -0.26
N VAL A 109 4.68 -14.66 -1.11
CA VAL A 109 5.91 -15.43 -0.87
C VAL A 109 7.10 -14.51 -0.70
N ARG A 110 7.28 -13.54 -1.61
CA ARG A 110 8.38 -12.58 -1.52
C ARG A 110 8.30 -11.73 -0.26
N LEU A 111 7.11 -11.30 0.16
CA LEU A 111 6.95 -10.55 1.41
C LEU A 111 7.41 -11.38 2.62
N ARG A 112 7.03 -12.66 2.66
CA ARG A 112 7.43 -13.60 3.72
C ARG A 112 8.93 -13.89 3.75
N GLU A 113 9.60 -13.80 2.62
CA GLU A 113 11.06 -13.98 2.52
C GLU A 113 11.81 -12.69 2.84
N ARG A 114 11.46 -11.58 2.16
CA ARG A 114 12.19 -10.30 2.22
C ARG A 114 12.01 -9.55 3.53
N LEU A 115 10.82 -9.60 4.14
CA LEU A 115 10.58 -8.82 5.35
C LEU A 115 11.46 -9.31 6.52
N PRO A 116 11.49 -10.61 6.86
CA PRO A 116 12.37 -11.14 7.91
C PRO A 116 13.87 -10.85 7.70
N GLU A 117 14.36 -10.80 6.46
CA GLU A 117 15.78 -10.50 6.17
C GLU A 117 16.20 -9.10 6.64
N THR A 118 15.25 -8.17 6.75
CA THR A 118 15.50 -6.77 7.10
C THR A 118 15.29 -6.46 8.58
N LEU A 119 14.87 -7.45 9.38
CA LEU A 119 14.44 -7.23 10.76
C LEU A 119 15.32 -7.96 11.79
N PRO A 120 15.44 -7.41 13.01
CA PRO A 120 15.98 -8.16 14.15
C PRO A 120 15.17 -9.44 14.41
N ILE A 121 15.84 -10.52 14.80
CA ILE A 121 15.22 -11.83 15.04
C ILE A 121 14.07 -11.78 16.07
N ASP A 122 14.15 -10.86 17.03
CA ASP A 122 13.17 -10.65 18.09
C ASP A 122 12.07 -9.63 17.73
N ASP A 123 12.08 -9.09 16.50
CA ASP A 123 11.05 -8.15 16.05
C ASP A 123 9.66 -8.83 16.05
N PRO A 124 8.63 -8.20 16.64
CA PRO A 124 7.28 -8.76 16.70
C PRO A 124 6.67 -9.04 15.32
N ALA A 125 7.14 -8.39 14.26
CA ALA A 125 6.68 -8.63 12.89
C ALA A 125 6.94 -10.06 12.42
N HIS A 126 7.97 -10.77 12.94
CA HIS A 126 8.18 -12.18 12.62
C HIS A 126 6.96 -13.02 13.04
N ARG A 127 6.50 -12.85 14.28
CA ARG A 127 5.32 -13.56 14.80
C ARG A 127 4.03 -13.14 14.10
N ALA A 128 3.90 -11.84 13.81
CA ALA A 128 2.72 -11.33 13.10
C ALA A 128 2.64 -11.92 11.68
N LEU A 129 3.76 -12.01 10.98
CA LEU A 129 3.83 -12.57 9.63
C LEU A 129 3.56 -14.08 9.65
N ASP A 130 4.08 -14.83 10.62
CA ASP A 130 3.79 -16.26 10.79
C ASP A 130 2.31 -16.53 11.04
N ALA A 131 1.62 -15.65 11.75
CA ALA A 131 0.18 -15.75 12.02
C ALA A 131 -0.70 -15.16 10.89
N TYR A 132 -0.12 -14.35 10.01
CA TYR A 132 -0.85 -13.69 8.94
C TYR A 132 -1.29 -14.68 7.86
N THR A 133 -2.49 -14.50 7.32
CA THR A 133 -2.99 -15.18 6.12
C THR A 133 -3.63 -14.14 5.23
N THR A 134 -3.26 -14.11 3.95
CA THR A 134 -3.87 -13.19 3.00
C THR A 134 -5.35 -13.53 2.81
N THR A 135 -6.23 -12.62 3.22
CA THR A 135 -7.69 -12.77 3.10
C THR A 135 -8.26 -12.07 1.87
N ASP A 136 -7.57 -11.04 1.41
CA ASP A 136 -8.04 -10.16 0.36
C ASP A 136 -6.87 -9.50 -0.39
N VAL A 137 -7.19 -9.04 -1.60
CA VAL A 137 -6.30 -8.22 -2.42
C VAL A 137 -7.10 -7.05 -2.95
N PHE A 138 -6.63 -5.84 -2.64
CA PHE A 138 -7.14 -4.59 -3.17
C PHE A 138 -6.16 -3.98 -4.17
N VAL A 139 -6.68 -3.52 -5.30
CA VAL A 139 -5.91 -2.71 -6.25
C VAL A 139 -6.67 -1.42 -6.49
N LEU A 140 -5.98 -0.30 -6.34
CA LEU A 140 -6.52 1.03 -6.61
C LEU A 140 -5.85 1.60 -7.86
N ARG A 141 -6.66 2.12 -8.79
CA ARG A 141 -6.18 2.82 -9.98
C ARG A 141 -6.51 4.30 -9.87
N TYR A 142 -5.50 5.12 -10.11
CA TYR A 142 -5.57 6.56 -10.10
C TYR A 142 -5.42 7.07 -11.54
N ALA A 143 -6.28 8.00 -11.93
CA ALA A 143 -6.28 8.65 -13.23
C ALA A 143 -6.35 10.18 -13.03
N PRO A 144 -5.32 10.94 -13.45
CA PRO A 144 -5.33 12.40 -13.35
C PRO A 144 -6.53 13.06 -14.02
N GLN A 145 -7.06 12.46 -15.11
CA GLN A 145 -8.22 12.98 -15.86
C GLN A 145 -9.52 12.96 -15.06
N ARG A 146 -9.55 12.26 -13.92
CA ARG A 146 -10.71 12.13 -13.03
C ARG A 146 -10.47 12.82 -11.68
N ASP A 147 -9.38 13.61 -11.57
CA ASP A 147 -8.89 14.19 -10.32
C ASP A 147 -8.87 13.16 -9.19
N SER A 148 -8.47 11.93 -9.51
CA SER A 148 -8.58 10.81 -8.57
C SER A 148 -7.60 11.00 -7.42
N ASN A 149 -8.10 11.01 -6.20
CA ASN A 149 -7.30 11.26 -5.00
C ASN A 149 -7.61 10.21 -3.91
N LEU A 150 -6.74 10.14 -2.90
CA LEU A 150 -7.04 9.47 -1.65
C LEU A 150 -6.85 10.48 -0.54
N ASP A 151 -7.96 10.85 0.10
CA ASP A 151 -7.93 11.77 1.23
C ASP A 151 -7.24 11.14 2.43
N PHE A 152 -6.69 11.99 3.29
CA PHE A 152 -6.14 11.54 4.57
C PHE A 152 -7.26 10.87 5.38
N HIS A 153 -7.01 9.62 5.80
CA HIS A 153 -7.95 8.83 6.57
C HIS A 153 -7.19 7.89 7.51
N LEU A 154 -7.91 7.39 8.50
CA LEU A 154 -7.48 6.27 9.32
C LEU A 154 -8.24 5.04 8.80
N ASP A 155 -7.52 3.93 8.60
CA ASP A 155 -8.16 2.64 8.38
C ASP A 155 -8.97 2.24 9.62
N ASP A 156 -10.02 1.44 9.41
CA ASP A 156 -10.99 1.09 10.46
C ASP A 156 -10.30 0.57 11.74
N VAL A 157 -10.59 1.19 12.89
CA VAL A 157 -9.99 0.85 14.20
C VAL A 157 -10.64 -0.36 14.90
N PHE A 158 -11.37 -1.18 14.15
CA PHE A 158 -12.16 -2.30 14.70
C PHE A 158 -11.45 -3.66 14.62
N ALA A 159 -10.14 -3.69 14.33
CA ALA A 159 -9.32 -4.90 14.34
C ALA A 159 -8.94 -5.33 15.77
#